data_AF-A0A2V5PCV8-F1
#
_entry.id   AF-A0A2V5PCV8-F1
#
_cell.length_a   1.000
_cell.length_b   1.000
_cell.length_c   1.000
_cell.angle_alpha   90.00
_cell.angle_beta   90.00
_cell.angle_gamma   90.00
#
_symmetry.space_group_name_H-M   'P 1'
#
loop_
_entity.id
_entity.type
_entity.pdbx_description
1 polymer ?
#
loop_
_entity_poly.entity_id
_entity_poly.type
_entity_poly.pdbx_seq_one_letter_code
_entity_poly.pdbx_strand_id
1 'polypeptide(L)'
;MRSCSVSGSVTAVAGGYNITAGGTNIFGAADQFTFNYELVDGNFDYKVRLAGLTLADAWSKAGLMGRQTLDSNSVYACSLATPSVSGAYFQWRTTTGGGTSNSGNFLVNYPNTWLRLQRTNNLFTSYASLDGNAWFQLGSATVSMTNSIYVGMAVSASVINGSANPTIAAQFRDLATVTGGTIGTSLPDFEPPGPSSRKTPFAITEIMYKPFPATNASGGSFEFIEIFNSNPFFEEISRFRLSGDIDYTFPQGTFVQGGQYIVVAKDPTALTAYYGLSGMPVF
;
A
#
# COMPACT_ATOMS: atom_id res chain seq x y z
N MET A 1 8.79 3.57 -21.16
CA MET A 1 7.77 3.73 -22.24
C MET A 1 6.39 3.60 -21.62
N ARG A 2 5.36 4.30 -22.16
CA ARG A 2 4.03 4.51 -21.51
C ARG A 2 2.88 3.86 -22.32
N SER A 3 1.90 3.27 -21.63
CA SER A 3 0.46 3.25 -21.97
C SER A 3 -0.33 3.16 -20.64
N CYS A 4 -1.59 3.61 -20.46
CA CYS A 4 -2.62 4.16 -21.35
C CYS A 4 -3.19 5.49 -20.75
N SER A 5 -3.05 6.58 -21.52
CA SER A 5 -3.77 7.88 -21.48
C SER A 5 -3.81 8.79 -20.23
N VAL A 6 -2.95 8.65 -19.22
CA VAL A 6 -2.96 9.57 -18.05
C VAL A 6 -1.60 10.20 -17.72
N SER A 7 -1.66 11.40 -17.14
CA SER A 7 -0.54 12.06 -16.48
C SER A 7 0.12 11.14 -15.46
N GLY A 8 1.37 10.81 -15.72
CA GLY A 8 2.20 10.06 -14.80
C GLY A 8 3.67 10.21 -15.15
N SER A 9 4.55 9.99 -14.18
CA SER A 9 6.00 10.03 -14.35
C SER A 9 6.63 8.81 -13.70
N VAL A 10 7.77 8.38 -14.24
CA VAL A 10 8.57 7.29 -13.71
C VAL A 10 9.98 7.82 -13.56
N THR A 11 10.51 7.74 -12.34
CA THR A 11 11.87 8.18 -12.02
C THR A 11 12.63 6.98 -11.45
N ALA A 12 13.69 6.56 -12.13
CA ALA A 12 14.59 5.55 -11.61
C ALA A 12 15.36 6.13 -10.42
N VAL A 13 15.53 5.32 -9.36
CA VAL A 13 16.29 5.64 -8.17
C VAL A 13 17.19 4.47 -7.80
N ALA A 14 18.15 4.69 -6.91
CA ALA A 14 18.96 3.59 -6.39
C ALA A 14 18.04 2.50 -5.80
N GLY A 15 18.16 1.27 -6.31
CA GLY A 15 17.38 0.13 -5.85
C GLY A 15 15.91 0.10 -6.28
N GLY A 16 15.44 0.96 -7.20
CA GLY A 16 14.07 0.84 -7.72
C GLY A 16 13.54 2.05 -8.50
N TYR A 17 12.24 2.32 -8.35
CA TYR A 17 11.52 3.35 -9.12
C TYR A 17 10.54 4.12 -8.23
N ASN A 18 10.43 5.43 -8.47
CA ASN A 18 9.33 6.25 -8.01
C ASN A 18 8.37 6.50 -9.17
N ILE A 19 7.08 6.22 -8.99
CA ILE A 19 6.06 6.38 -10.01
C ILE A 19 4.99 7.33 -9.49
N THR A 20 4.78 8.45 -10.17
CA THR A 20 3.59 9.28 -9.98
C THR A 20 2.56 8.88 -11.03
N ALA A 21 1.31 8.65 -10.64
CA ALA A 21 0.27 8.20 -11.56
C ALA A 21 -1.09 8.78 -11.19
N GLY A 22 -1.83 9.25 -12.19
CA GLY A 22 -3.28 9.36 -12.09
C GLY A 22 -3.99 8.08 -12.55
N GLY A 23 -5.27 8.21 -12.91
CA GLY A 23 -6.04 7.15 -13.56
C GLY A 23 -7.30 6.77 -12.79
N THR A 24 -8.33 6.37 -13.53
CA THR A 24 -9.66 6.08 -13.00
C THR A 24 -9.74 4.74 -12.28
N ASN A 25 -9.10 3.69 -12.80
CA ASN A 25 -8.97 2.41 -12.12
C ASN A 25 -8.14 1.39 -12.92
N ILE A 26 -7.79 0.29 -12.25
CA ILE A 26 -7.53 -1.02 -12.89
C ILE A 26 -8.72 -1.89 -12.49
N PHE A 27 -9.80 -1.84 -13.29
CA PHE A 27 -11.07 -2.52 -13.01
C PHE A 27 -12.01 -2.50 -14.22
N GLY A 28 -13.05 -3.32 -14.17
CA GLY A 28 -14.10 -3.34 -15.20
C GLY A 28 -13.57 -3.80 -16.56
N ALA A 29 -14.10 -3.20 -17.63
CA ALA A 29 -13.78 -3.54 -19.02
C ALA A 29 -12.64 -2.70 -19.64
N ALA A 30 -12.24 -1.61 -18.99
CA ALA A 30 -11.19 -0.72 -19.47
C ALA A 30 -10.44 -0.07 -18.30
N ASP A 31 -9.12 -0.18 -18.34
CA ASP A 31 -8.20 0.32 -17.31
C ASP A 31 -7.59 1.65 -17.72
N GLN A 32 -7.24 2.45 -16.70
CA GLN A 32 -6.53 3.69 -16.88
C GLN A 32 -5.52 3.87 -15.74
N PHE A 33 -4.23 3.80 -16.06
CA PHE A 33 -3.14 3.74 -15.09
C PHE A 33 -1.78 4.07 -15.73
N THR A 34 -0.75 4.24 -14.91
CA THR A 34 0.66 4.34 -15.37
C THR A 34 1.34 2.99 -15.25
N PHE A 35 2.01 2.56 -16.32
CA PHE A 35 2.68 1.27 -16.40
C PHE A 35 4.16 1.42 -16.76
N ASN A 36 5.06 0.95 -15.90
CA ASN A 36 6.49 0.82 -16.18
C ASN A 36 6.83 -0.64 -16.38
N TYR A 37 7.20 -1.04 -17.60
CA TYR A 37 7.18 -2.44 -18.02
C TYR A 37 8.37 -2.83 -18.91
N GLU A 38 8.58 -4.14 -18.99
CA GLU A 38 9.42 -4.82 -19.96
C GLU A 38 8.64 -5.95 -20.65
N LEU A 39 9.15 -6.46 -21.77
CA LEU A 39 8.63 -7.67 -22.40
C LEU A 39 9.31 -8.89 -21.79
N VAL A 40 8.50 -9.88 -21.37
CA VAL A 40 8.97 -11.13 -20.78
C VAL A 40 8.36 -12.30 -21.53
N ASP A 41 9.22 -13.25 -21.91
CA ASP A 41 8.82 -14.49 -22.56
C ASP A 41 8.61 -15.61 -21.54
N GLY A 42 7.49 -16.31 -21.66
CA GLY A 42 7.22 -17.52 -20.90
C GLY A 42 6.96 -17.28 -19.41
N ASN A 43 7.51 -18.17 -18.58
CA ASN A 43 7.28 -18.20 -17.14
C ASN A 43 8.15 -17.18 -16.43
N PHE A 44 7.63 -16.58 -15.36
CA PHE A 44 8.40 -15.68 -14.49
C PHE A 44 7.90 -15.78 -13.05
N ASP A 45 8.72 -15.31 -12.13
CA ASP A 45 8.38 -15.21 -10.73
C ASP A 45 9.08 -14.01 -10.11
N TYR A 46 8.37 -12.89 -10.05
CA TYR A 46 8.92 -11.60 -9.66
C TYR A 46 8.35 -11.15 -8.33
N LYS A 47 9.19 -10.54 -7.51
CA LYS A 47 8.82 -9.83 -6.28
C LYS A 47 9.24 -8.38 -6.34
N VAL A 48 8.52 -7.53 -5.62
CA VAL A 48 8.87 -6.12 -5.40
C VAL A 48 8.43 -5.69 -4.01
N ARG A 49 9.20 -4.81 -3.39
CA ARG A 49 8.81 -4.11 -2.17
C ARG A 49 8.18 -2.78 -2.54
N LEU A 50 6.94 -2.55 -2.12
CA LEU A 50 6.28 -1.26 -2.22
C LEU A 50 6.55 -0.50 -0.92
N ALA A 51 7.55 0.38 -0.95
CA ALA A 51 8.00 1.15 0.20
C ALA A 51 7.05 2.28 0.60
N GLY A 52 6.19 2.73 -0.31
CA GLY A 52 5.21 3.77 -0.01
C GLY A 52 4.18 3.91 -1.11
N LEU A 53 2.96 4.24 -0.73
CA LEU A 53 1.85 4.54 -1.62
C LEU A 53 1.00 5.64 -1.01
N THR A 54 0.93 6.80 -1.65
CA THR A 54 0.12 7.92 -1.13
C THR A 54 -1.36 7.68 -1.36
N LEU A 55 -2.19 8.13 -0.43
CA LEU A 55 -3.65 8.04 -0.50
C LEU A 55 -4.25 9.17 -1.36
N ALA A 56 -4.94 8.82 -2.44
CA ALA A 56 -5.92 9.69 -3.09
C ALA A 56 -7.35 9.16 -2.94
N ASP A 57 -7.50 7.83 -2.94
CA ASP A 57 -8.72 7.09 -2.68
C ASP A 57 -8.35 5.78 -1.95
N ALA A 58 -9.27 5.20 -1.18
CA ALA A 58 -9.03 3.93 -0.48
C ALA A 58 -8.67 2.77 -1.44
N TRP A 59 -9.08 2.87 -2.70
CA TRP A 59 -8.77 1.93 -3.78
C TRP A 59 -7.68 2.42 -4.74
N SER A 60 -6.98 3.51 -4.41
CA SER A 60 -5.66 3.79 -4.99
C SER A 60 -4.83 2.50 -4.90
N LYS A 61 -4.08 2.19 -5.95
CA LYS A 61 -3.43 0.87 -6.06
C LYS A 61 -2.11 0.94 -6.80
N ALA A 62 -1.18 0.12 -6.33
CA ALA A 62 0.12 -0.07 -6.96
C ALA A 62 0.56 -1.53 -6.81
N GLY A 63 1.29 -2.05 -7.80
CA GLY A 63 1.80 -3.41 -7.71
C GLY A 63 2.40 -3.95 -9.00
N LEU A 64 2.59 -5.27 -9.04
CA LEU A 64 3.08 -5.99 -10.22
C LEU A 64 1.91 -6.36 -11.12
N MET A 65 2.09 -6.21 -12.43
CA MET A 65 1.13 -6.59 -13.45
C MET A 65 1.83 -7.34 -14.59
N GLY A 66 1.26 -8.47 -14.98
CA GLY A 66 1.49 -9.10 -16.29
C GLY A 66 0.26 -8.87 -17.18
N ARG A 67 0.43 -8.31 -18.38
CA ARG A 67 -0.65 -8.01 -19.32
C ARG A 67 -0.24 -8.31 -20.76
N GLN A 68 -1.19 -8.77 -21.58
CA GLN A 68 -0.88 -9.21 -22.94
C GLN A 68 -0.63 -8.05 -23.93
N THR A 69 -1.43 -6.99 -23.85
CA THR A 69 -1.34 -5.81 -24.73
C THR A 69 -1.37 -4.52 -23.91
N LEU A 70 -1.03 -3.40 -24.55
CA LEU A 70 -1.03 -2.07 -23.95
C LEU A 70 -2.39 -1.36 -24.05
N ASP A 71 -3.40 -1.98 -24.66
CA ASP A 71 -4.74 -1.43 -24.80
C ASP A 71 -5.48 -1.46 -23.46
N SER A 72 -6.33 -0.46 -23.19
CA SER A 72 -7.04 -0.33 -21.90
C SER A 72 -7.88 -1.55 -21.53
N ASN A 73 -8.29 -2.37 -22.50
CA ASN A 73 -9.16 -3.52 -22.30
C ASN A 73 -8.41 -4.87 -22.28
N SER A 74 -7.08 -4.88 -22.20
CA SER A 74 -6.27 -6.09 -22.28
C SER A 74 -6.57 -7.11 -21.18
N VAL A 75 -6.31 -8.40 -21.45
CA VAL A 75 -6.21 -9.41 -20.40
C VAL A 75 -4.98 -9.14 -19.53
N TYR A 76 -5.12 -9.33 -18.21
CA TYR A 76 -4.05 -9.09 -17.26
C TYR A 76 -4.18 -9.94 -15.99
N ALA A 77 -3.10 -10.01 -15.22
CA ALA A 77 -3.06 -10.50 -13.85
C ALA A 77 -2.14 -9.59 -13.01
N CYS A 78 -2.57 -9.22 -11.81
CA CYS A 78 -1.87 -8.27 -10.95
C CYS A 78 -1.79 -8.73 -9.49
N SER A 79 -0.65 -8.52 -8.87
CA SER A 79 -0.50 -8.48 -7.41
C SER A 79 -0.49 -7.01 -6.99
N LEU A 80 -1.48 -6.56 -6.22
CA LEU A 80 -1.71 -5.15 -5.91
C LEU A 80 -1.78 -4.91 -4.40
N ALA A 81 -1.36 -3.72 -3.97
CA ALA A 81 -1.57 -3.18 -2.63
C ALA A 81 -2.26 -1.81 -2.69
N THR A 82 -2.97 -1.48 -1.63
CA THR A 82 -3.61 -0.17 -1.40
C THR A 82 -2.86 0.64 -0.33
N PRO A 83 -3.11 1.96 -0.20
CA PRO A 83 -2.41 2.79 0.77
C PRO A 83 -2.57 2.35 2.23
N SER A 84 -3.69 1.69 2.57
CA SER A 84 -3.95 1.29 3.97
C SER A 84 -4.93 0.11 4.08
N VAL A 85 -6.10 0.31 4.72
CA VAL A 85 -6.98 -0.75 5.25
C VAL A 85 -7.54 -1.73 4.23
N SER A 86 -7.58 -1.39 2.94
CA SER A 86 -8.02 -2.31 1.88
C SER A 86 -6.98 -3.39 1.56
N GLY A 87 -5.75 -3.27 2.07
CA GLY A 87 -4.73 -4.30 2.04
C GLY A 87 -4.17 -4.58 0.64
N ALA A 88 -3.66 -5.82 0.48
CA ALA A 88 -3.13 -6.40 -0.73
C ALA A 88 -4.01 -7.55 -1.24
N TYR A 89 -4.14 -7.67 -2.57
CA TYR A 89 -5.04 -8.62 -3.23
C TYR A 89 -4.56 -8.99 -4.64
N PHE A 90 -5.08 -10.10 -5.14
CA PHE A 90 -4.91 -10.56 -6.52
C PHE A 90 -6.05 -10.05 -7.39
N GLN A 91 -5.75 -9.58 -8.60
CA GLN A 91 -6.75 -9.07 -9.54
C GLN A 91 -6.41 -9.49 -10.97
N TRP A 92 -7.42 -9.87 -11.76
CA TRP A 92 -7.21 -10.33 -13.13
C TRP A 92 -8.41 -10.08 -14.06
N ARG A 93 -8.14 -10.10 -15.38
CA ARG A 93 -9.14 -10.09 -16.45
C ARG A 93 -8.82 -11.24 -17.42
N THR A 94 -9.78 -12.15 -17.62
CA THR A 94 -9.59 -13.36 -18.46
C THR A 94 -9.94 -13.17 -19.94
N THR A 95 -10.75 -12.17 -20.27
CA THR A 95 -11.17 -11.87 -21.65
C THR A 95 -10.97 -10.40 -21.97
N THR A 96 -10.51 -10.08 -23.18
CA THR A 96 -10.35 -8.69 -23.63
C THR A 96 -11.69 -7.95 -23.53
N GLY A 97 -11.71 -6.82 -22.83
CA GLY A 97 -12.93 -6.04 -22.57
C GLY A 97 -13.91 -6.70 -21.58
N GLY A 98 -13.54 -7.82 -20.96
CA GLY A 98 -14.34 -8.49 -19.96
C GLY A 98 -14.28 -7.83 -18.58
N GLY A 99 -15.11 -8.34 -17.66
CA GLY A 99 -15.09 -7.94 -16.26
C GLY A 99 -13.78 -8.33 -15.56
N THR A 100 -13.46 -7.57 -14.51
CA THR A 100 -12.32 -7.85 -13.62
C THR A 100 -12.77 -8.74 -12.47
N SER A 101 -11.94 -9.71 -12.10
CA SER A 101 -12.11 -10.55 -10.91
C SER A 101 -10.98 -10.29 -9.90
N ASN A 102 -11.23 -10.55 -8.63
CA ASN A 102 -10.23 -10.41 -7.57
C ASN A 102 -10.40 -11.47 -6.48
N SER A 103 -9.32 -11.72 -5.75
CA SER A 103 -9.29 -12.61 -4.58
C SER A 103 -8.16 -12.23 -3.64
N GLY A 104 -8.18 -12.80 -2.44
CA GLY A 104 -7.18 -12.54 -1.42
C GLY A 104 -7.43 -11.25 -0.66
N ASN A 105 -7.02 -11.27 0.60
CA ASN A 105 -6.95 -10.11 1.46
C ASN A 105 -5.75 -10.35 2.37
N PHE A 106 -4.80 -9.44 2.36
CA PHE A 106 -3.62 -9.47 3.21
C PHE A 106 -3.27 -8.05 3.65
N LEU A 107 -2.79 -7.88 4.87
CA LEU A 107 -2.44 -6.56 5.38
C LEU A 107 -1.19 -5.98 4.69
N VAL A 108 -1.06 -4.65 4.76
CA VAL A 108 0.10 -3.89 4.27
C VAL A 108 0.87 -3.33 5.45
N ASN A 109 2.20 -3.18 5.32
CA ASN A 109 3.10 -2.74 6.38
C ASN A 109 4.23 -1.85 5.82
N TYR A 110 3.87 -0.75 5.18
CA TYR A 110 4.84 0.20 4.62
C TYR A 110 5.92 0.60 5.65
N PRO A 111 7.22 0.63 5.26
CA PRO A 111 7.77 0.50 3.91
C PRO A 111 8.09 -0.95 3.49
N ASN A 112 7.58 -1.95 4.20
CA ASN A 112 7.92 -3.36 4.01
C ASN A 112 6.79 -4.18 3.37
N THR A 113 5.85 -3.53 2.68
CA THR A 113 4.81 -4.23 1.91
C THR A 113 5.43 -4.91 0.70
N TRP A 114 5.45 -6.24 0.65
CA TRP A 114 5.97 -7.02 -0.48
C TRP A 114 4.85 -7.64 -1.31
N LEU A 115 5.01 -7.59 -2.63
CA LEU A 115 4.12 -8.20 -3.62
C LEU A 115 4.91 -9.12 -4.52
N ARG A 116 4.30 -10.24 -4.91
CA ARG A 116 4.89 -11.22 -5.83
C ARG A 116 3.85 -11.70 -6.82
N LEU A 117 4.27 -11.82 -8.07
CA LEU A 117 3.46 -12.36 -9.16
C LEU A 117 4.27 -13.44 -9.87
N GLN A 118 3.72 -14.64 -9.92
CA GLN A 118 4.27 -15.78 -10.63
C GLN A 118 3.38 -16.14 -11.81
N ARG A 119 4.00 -16.47 -12.94
CA ARG A 119 3.37 -17.07 -14.12
C ARG A 119 4.00 -18.43 -14.41
N THR A 120 3.17 -19.47 -14.48
CA THR A 120 3.52 -20.80 -15.00
C THR A 120 2.53 -21.16 -16.11
N ASN A 121 2.98 -21.10 -17.36
CA ASN A 121 2.15 -21.17 -18.57
C ASN A 121 1.06 -20.08 -18.55
N ASN A 122 -0.21 -20.47 -18.45
CA ASN A 122 -1.34 -19.56 -18.31
C ASN A 122 -1.81 -19.41 -16.85
N LEU A 123 -1.18 -20.09 -15.90
CA LEU A 123 -1.52 -19.98 -14.49
C LEU A 123 -0.76 -18.81 -13.88
N PHE A 124 -1.48 -17.82 -13.36
CA PHE A 124 -0.93 -16.73 -12.58
C PHE A 124 -1.25 -16.93 -11.11
N THR A 125 -0.24 -16.81 -10.25
CA THR A 125 -0.40 -16.88 -8.80
C THR A 125 0.20 -15.65 -8.15
N SER A 126 -0.55 -15.02 -7.27
CA SER A 126 -0.17 -13.80 -6.58
C SER A 126 0.04 -14.07 -5.10
N TYR A 127 1.03 -13.38 -4.54
CA TYR A 127 1.39 -13.47 -3.14
C TYR A 127 1.65 -12.08 -2.56
N ALA A 128 1.49 -11.97 -1.24
CA ALA A 128 1.92 -10.82 -0.46
C ALA A 128 2.80 -11.27 0.71
N SER A 129 3.60 -10.36 1.25
CA SER A 129 4.50 -10.63 2.37
C SER A 129 4.77 -9.36 3.16
N LEU A 130 5.05 -9.53 4.45
CA LEU A 130 5.43 -8.45 5.37
C LEU A 130 6.95 -8.30 5.51
N ASP A 131 7.73 -9.29 5.04
CA ASP A 131 9.18 -9.38 5.25
C ASP A 131 9.97 -9.72 3.98
N GLY A 132 9.28 -10.07 2.88
CA GLY A 132 9.87 -10.44 1.60
C GLY A 132 10.40 -11.89 1.54
N ASN A 133 10.14 -12.69 2.58
CA ASN A 133 10.61 -14.07 2.74
C ASN A 133 9.47 -15.05 3.00
N ALA A 134 8.53 -14.73 3.87
CA ALA A 134 7.32 -15.51 4.16
C ALA A 134 6.16 -15.00 3.30
N TRP A 135 5.70 -15.82 2.36
CA TRP A 135 4.71 -15.45 1.34
C TRP A 135 3.34 -16.04 1.64
N PHE A 136 2.34 -15.17 1.73
CA PHE A 136 0.93 -15.55 1.79
C PHE A 136 0.34 -15.55 0.38
N GLN A 137 -0.30 -16.66 -0.04
CA GLN A 137 -0.93 -16.74 -1.35
C GLN A 137 -2.25 -15.96 -1.35
N LEU A 138 -2.33 -14.91 -2.16
CA LEU A 138 -3.54 -14.11 -2.35
C LEU A 138 -4.56 -14.83 -3.24
N GLY A 139 -4.09 -15.56 -4.26
CA GLY A 139 -4.95 -16.27 -5.17
C GLY A 139 -4.23 -16.80 -6.40
N SER A 140 -4.94 -17.59 -7.20
CA SER A 140 -4.46 -18.11 -8.47
C SER A 140 -5.58 -18.11 -9.52
N ALA A 141 -5.26 -17.79 -10.77
CA ALA A 141 -6.19 -17.81 -11.88
C ALA A 141 -5.51 -18.23 -13.18
N THR A 142 -6.22 -18.98 -14.01
CA THR A 142 -5.80 -19.27 -15.38
C THR A 142 -6.22 -18.12 -16.29
N VAL A 143 -5.24 -17.38 -16.81
CA VAL A 143 -5.41 -16.28 -17.76
C VAL A 143 -4.61 -16.61 -19.02
N SER A 144 -5.32 -16.97 -20.10
CA SER A 144 -4.68 -17.30 -21.36
C SER A 144 -4.03 -16.07 -21.99
N MET A 145 -2.71 -16.09 -22.14
CA MET A 145 -1.95 -15.02 -22.81
C MET A 145 -0.94 -15.60 -23.80
N THR A 146 -0.42 -14.76 -24.69
CA THR A 146 0.71 -15.09 -25.57
C THR A 146 1.98 -15.43 -24.77
N ASN A 147 2.96 -16.06 -25.41
CA ASN A 147 4.24 -16.38 -24.76
C ASN A 147 4.93 -15.11 -24.24
N SER A 148 5.05 -14.11 -25.11
CA SER A 148 5.57 -12.78 -24.76
C SER A 148 4.45 -11.90 -24.22
N ILE A 149 4.64 -11.32 -23.03
CA ILE A 149 3.71 -10.36 -22.41
C ILE A 149 4.47 -9.20 -21.78
N TYR A 150 3.75 -8.12 -21.47
CA TYR A 150 4.32 -7.00 -20.72
C TYR A 150 4.24 -7.28 -19.22
N VAL A 151 5.36 -7.20 -18.52
CA VAL A 151 5.45 -7.37 -17.07
C VAL A 151 6.07 -6.14 -16.45
N GLY A 152 5.51 -5.65 -15.35
CA GLY A 152 6.02 -4.43 -14.73
C GLY A 152 5.21 -3.91 -13.55
N MET A 153 5.48 -2.66 -13.20
CA MET A 153 4.83 -1.94 -12.11
C MET A 153 3.66 -1.12 -12.65
N ALA A 154 2.46 -1.39 -12.14
CA ALA A 154 1.22 -0.68 -12.48
C ALA A 154 0.77 0.18 -11.30
N VAL A 155 0.35 1.42 -11.57
CA VAL A 155 -0.09 2.39 -10.54
C VAL A 155 -1.32 3.16 -11.03
N SER A 156 -2.37 3.20 -10.22
CA SER A 156 -3.61 3.94 -10.48
C SER A 156 -4.04 4.71 -9.23
N ALA A 157 -4.30 6.01 -9.38
CA ALA A 157 -4.89 6.83 -8.33
C ALA A 157 -6.32 6.39 -7.96
N SER A 158 -7.02 5.74 -8.88
CA SER A 158 -8.40 5.29 -8.74
C SER A 158 -9.38 6.43 -8.50
N VAL A 159 -9.13 7.58 -9.15
CA VAL A 159 -9.93 8.80 -9.04
C VAL A 159 -10.46 9.22 -10.41
N ILE A 160 -11.66 9.80 -10.43
CA ILE A 160 -12.29 10.29 -11.66
C ILE A 160 -11.56 11.58 -12.10
N ASN A 161 -11.49 11.84 -13.42
CA ASN A 161 -10.94 13.09 -13.94
C ASN A 161 -11.66 14.31 -13.32
N GLY A 162 -10.89 15.21 -12.69
CA GLY A 162 -11.40 16.41 -12.01
C GLY A 162 -11.31 16.39 -10.48
N SER A 163 -10.85 15.29 -9.87
CA SER A 163 -10.58 15.22 -8.42
C SER A 163 -9.44 16.17 -7.99
N ALA A 164 -9.55 16.70 -6.77
CA ALA A 164 -8.56 17.63 -6.19
C ALA A 164 -7.16 17.03 -6.02
N ASN A 165 -7.07 15.71 -5.79
CA ASN A 165 -5.82 14.93 -5.79
C ASN A 165 -5.84 13.93 -6.97
N PRO A 166 -5.50 14.37 -8.19
CA PRO A 166 -5.63 13.53 -9.39
C PRO A 166 -4.52 12.48 -9.52
N THR A 167 -3.49 12.51 -8.67
CA THR A 167 -2.33 11.63 -8.77
C THR A 167 -1.88 11.10 -7.41
N ILE A 168 -1.33 9.89 -7.41
CA ILE A 168 -0.63 9.27 -6.28
C ILE A 168 0.84 9.03 -6.61
N ALA A 169 1.68 8.90 -5.59
CA ALA A 169 3.07 8.47 -5.70
C ALA A 169 3.23 7.05 -5.11
N ALA A 170 3.89 6.18 -5.87
CA ALA A 170 4.26 4.82 -5.49
C ALA A 170 5.79 4.67 -5.50
N GLN A 171 6.34 4.04 -4.47
CA GLN A 171 7.77 3.82 -4.32
C GLN A 171 8.09 2.33 -4.38
N PHE A 172 8.55 1.85 -5.53
CA PHE A 172 8.95 0.46 -5.72
C PHE A 172 10.43 0.29 -5.44
N ARG A 173 10.80 -0.72 -4.66
CA ARG A 173 12.17 -1.09 -4.30
C ARG A 173 12.37 -2.58 -4.49
N ASP A 174 13.62 -2.99 -4.66
CA ASP A 174 14.02 -4.40 -4.54
C ASP A 174 13.28 -5.33 -5.53
N LEU A 175 13.00 -4.83 -6.74
CA LEU A 175 12.43 -5.65 -7.83
C LEU A 175 13.43 -6.74 -8.22
N ALA A 176 13.03 -8.00 -8.10
CA ALA A 176 13.89 -9.13 -8.40
C ALA A 176 13.10 -10.39 -8.74
N THR A 177 13.75 -11.35 -9.38
CA THR A 177 13.29 -12.73 -9.42
C THR A 177 13.30 -13.34 -8.02
N VAL A 178 12.29 -14.15 -7.70
CA VAL A 178 12.20 -14.80 -6.40
C VAL A 178 13.23 -15.92 -6.30
N THR A 179 14.06 -15.86 -5.26
CA THR A 179 15.02 -16.90 -4.88
C THR A 179 14.80 -17.26 -3.41
N GLY A 180 14.40 -18.50 -3.14
CA GLY A 180 14.09 -18.96 -1.77
C GLY A 180 12.76 -18.42 -1.21
N GLY A 181 12.66 -18.37 0.12
CA GLY A 181 11.44 -18.01 0.85
C GLY A 181 10.51 -19.21 1.09
N THR A 182 9.55 -19.02 1.98
CA THR A 182 8.54 -20.03 2.31
C THR A 182 7.17 -19.56 1.86
N ILE A 183 6.32 -20.49 1.41
CA ILE A 183 4.91 -20.22 1.18
C ILE A 183 4.18 -20.63 2.45
N GLY A 184 3.63 -19.65 3.15
CA GLY A 184 2.82 -19.84 4.35
C GLY A 184 1.33 -19.79 4.03
N THR A 185 0.53 -20.47 4.84
CA THR A 185 -0.94 -20.45 4.77
C THR A 185 -1.59 -19.72 5.93
N SER A 186 -0.82 -19.34 6.96
CA SER A 186 -1.32 -18.60 8.11
C SER A 186 -1.17 -17.09 7.88
N LEU A 187 -2.25 -16.35 8.14
CA LEU A 187 -2.15 -14.92 8.42
C LEU A 187 -1.24 -14.72 9.66
N PRO A 188 -0.70 -13.50 9.87
CA PRO A 188 -0.01 -13.20 11.11
C PRO A 188 -0.88 -13.57 12.32
N ASP A 189 -0.24 -13.99 13.41
CA ASP A 189 -0.88 -14.39 14.66
C ASP A 189 -1.44 -13.21 15.47
N PHE A 190 -1.49 -12.02 14.87
CA PHE A 190 -2.04 -10.81 15.44
C PHE A 190 -3.14 -10.23 14.55
N GLU A 191 -4.18 -9.69 15.18
CA GLU A 191 -5.23 -8.93 14.50
C GLU A 191 -4.75 -7.49 14.31
N PRO A 192 -4.69 -6.96 13.06
CA PRO A 192 -4.34 -5.57 12.85
C PRO A 192 -5.42 -4.64 13.42
N PRO A 193 -5.06 -3.40 13.82
CA PRO A 193 -6.04 -2.39 14.22
C PRO A 193 -7.13 -2.22 13.15
N GLY A 194 -8.38 -2.32 13.59
CA GLY A 194 -9.55 -2.23 12.72
C GLY A 194 -10.68 -1.45 13.38
N PRO A 195 -11.82 -1.28 12.69
CA PRO A 195 -12.94 -0.49 13.20
C PRO A 195 -13.45 -1.00 14.54
N SER A 196 -13.39 -0.14 15.57
CA SER A 196 -13.86 -0.45 16.92
C SER A 196 -15.11 0.36 17.29
N SER A 197 -16.11 -0.32 17.84
CA SER A 197 -17.25 0.24 18.59
C SER A 197 -18.09 1.38 17.95
N ARG A 198 -18.37 1.35 16.64
CA ARG A 198 -19.50 2.05 15.94
C ARG A 198 -19.69 3.58 16.10
N LYS A 199 -19.02 4.29 17.01
CA LYS A 199 -19.24 5.74 17.26
C LYS A 199 -18.13 6.63 16.70
N THR A 200 -16.89 6.15 16.70
CA THR A 200 -15.72 6.86 16.15
C THR A 200 -14.79 5.85 15.51
N PRO A 201 -14.02 6.22 14.47
CA PRO A 201 -13.09 5.31 13.81
C PRO A 201 -11.72 5.22 14.50
N PHE A 202 -11.55 5.89 15.64
CA PHE A 202 -10.26 5.92 16.32
C PHE A 202 -10.09 4.72 17.24
N ALA A 203 -9.03 3.96 17.01
CA ALA A 203 -8.51 2.96 17.93
C ALA A 203 -7.24 3.51 18.60
N ILE A 204 -7.15 3.40 19.92
CA ILE A 204 -5.86 3.56 20.61
C ILE A 204 -5.13 2.24 20.45
N THR A 205 -4.02 2.25 19.72
CA THR A 205 -3.24 1.06 19.39
C THR A 205 -2.09 0.85 20.36
N GLU A 206 -1.60 1.93 20.97
CA GLU A 206 -0.55 1.87 21.98
C GLU A 206 -0.71 2.97 23.03
N ILE A 207 -0.44 2.60 24.29
CA ILE A 207 -0.21 3.54 25.39
C ILE A 207 1.15 3.20 25.96
N MET A 208 2.17 3.98 25.59
CA MET A 208 3.52 3.82 26.10
C MET A 208 3.65 4.59 27.41
N TYR A 209 3.61 3.87 28.53
CA TYR A 209 3.73 4.41 29.87
C TYR A 209 5.03 3.92 30.52
N LYS A 210 5.83 4.83 31.09
CA LYS A 210 7.14 4.51 31.70
C LYS A 210 8.05 3.64 30.82
N PRO A 211 8.40 4.10 29.61
CA PRO A 211 9.35 3.39 28.74
C PRO A 211 10.71 3.21 29.41
N PHE A 212 11.52 2.28 28.91
CA PHE A 212 12.94 2.18 29.26
C PHE A 212 13.81 2.52 28.04
N PRO A 213 14.75 3.48 28.14
CA PRO A 213 14.92 4.41 29.26
C PRO A 213 13.74 5.38 29.34
N ALA A 214 13.36 5.81 30.54
CA ALA A 214 12.19 6.70 30.72
C ALA A 214 12.40 8.08 30.11
N THR A 215 13.67 8.47 29.90
CA THR A 215 14.05 9.73 29.26
C THR A 215 15.20 9.55 28.28
N ASN A 216 15.31 10.47 27.32
CA ASN A 216 16.45 10.58 26.42
C ASN A 216 17.68 11.17 27.14
N ALA A 217 18.82 11.20 26.45
CA ALA A 217 20.07 11.76 26.99
C ALA A 217 19.99 13.24 27.41
N SER A 218 19.00 13.99 26.91
CA SER A 218 18.74 15.39 27.23
C SER A 218 17.61 15.59 28.27
N GLY A 219 17.05 14.51 28.83
CA GLY A 219 15.99 14.54 29.84
C GLY A 219 14.54 14.56 29.32
N GLY A 220 14.31 14.44 28.01
CA GLY A 220 12.97 14.40 27.40
C GLY A 220 12.27 13.03 27.57
N SER A 221 10.93 12.98 27.58
CA SER A 221 10.15 11.75 27.82
C SER A 221 9.84 10.96 26.53
N PHE A 222 9.76 9.64 26.63
CA PHE A 222 9.28 8.77 25.54
C PHE A 222 7.86 8.24 25.74
N GLU A 223 7.10 8.80 26.69
CA GLU A 223 5.69 8.44 26.87
C GLU A 223 4.85 8.98 25.71
N PHE A 224 3.95 8.15 25.18
CA PHE A 224 3.08 8.52 24.07
C PHE A 224 1.77 7.71 24.03
N ILE A 225 0.81 8.24 23.27
CA ILE A 225 -0.42 7.55 22.88
C ILE A 225 -0.43 7.46 21.35
N GLU A 226 -0.53 6.24 20.81
CA GLU A 226 -0.71 6.00 19.38
C GLU A 226 -2.20 5.81 19.07
N ILE A 227 -2.68 6.52 18.06
CA ILE A 227 -4.07 6.50 17.61
C ILE A 227 -4.10 6.16 16.12
N PHE A 228 -4.96 5.21 15.77
CA PHE A 228 -5.20 4.77 14.41
C PHE A 228 -6.60 5.17 13.93
N ASN A 229 -6.70 5.82 12.77
CA ASN A 229 -7.98 6.02 12.10
C ASN A 229 -8.33 4.79 11.26
N SER A 230 -9.29 3.98 11.70
CA SER A 230 -9.70 2.76 11.00
C SER A 230 -10.58 2.99 9.76
N ASN A 231 -11.03 4.22 9.49
CA ASN A 231 -11.85 4.50 8.32
C ASN A 231 -11.01 4.50 7.03
N PRO A 232 -11.63 4.22 5.87
CA PRO A 232 -10.97 4.36 4.56
C PRO A 232 -10.89 5.83 4.09
N PHE A 233 -11.40 6.78 4.87
CA PHE A 233 -11.42 8.22 4.58
C PHE A 233 -10.90 9.03 5.76
N PHE A 234 -10.54 10.28 5.48
CA PHE A 234 -10.01 11.17 6.51
C PHE A 234 -11.09 11.58 7.52
N GLU A 235 -10.64 11.92 8.72
CA GLU A 235 -11.45 12.52 9.78
C GLU A 235 -10.85 13.86 10.19
N GLU A 236 -11.71 14.88 10.36
CA GLU A 236 -11.29 16.14 10.97
C GLU A 236 -11.36 16.01 12.50
N ILE A 237 -10.23 16.17 13.17
CA ILE A 237 -10.13 16.05 14.64
C ILE A 237 -9.83 17.40 15.30
N SER A 238 -10.12 18.51 14.63
CA SER A 238 -10.02 19.85 15.21
C SER A 238 -10.65 19.90 16.60
N ARG A 239 -9.87 20.38 17.58
CA ARG A 239 -10.30 20.57 18.98
C ARG A 239 -10.63 19.28 19.73
N PHE A 240 -10.37 18.10 19.16
CA PHE A 240 -10.35 16.88 19.95
C PHE A 240 -9.26 17.05 21.03
N ARG A 241 -9.47 16.46 22.19
CA ARG A 241 -8.55 16.61 23.32
C ARG A 241 -8.28 15.26 23.97
N LEU A 242 -7.00 14.96 24.15
CA LEU A 242 -6.53 14.01 25.16
C LEU A 242 -6.26 14.78 26.44
N SER A 243 -6.72 14.26 27.57
CA SER A 243 -6.52 14.87 28.89
C SER A 243 -5.92 13.84 29.85
N GLY A 244 -4.95 14.25 30.66
CA GLY A 244 -4.21 13.39 31.58
C GLY A 244 -2.75 13.85 31.66
N ASP A 245 -1.83 12.91 31.90
CA ASP A 245 -0.38 13.19 31.89
C ASP A 245 0.13 13.65 30.51
N ILE A 246 -0.56 13.23 29.45
CA ILE A 246 -0.48 13.82 28.11
C ILE A 246 -1.78 14.62 27.92
N ASP A 247 -1.67 15.95 27.96
CA ASP A 247 -2.78 16.88 27.76
C ASP A 247 -2.55 17.67 26.46
N TYR A 248 -3.31 17.34 25.44
CA TYR A 248 -3.15 17.90 24.11
C TYR A 248 -4.51 18.15 23.47
N THR A 249 -4.70 19.36 22.93
CA THR A 249 -5.87 19.72 22.13
C THR A 249 -5.43 19.95 20.70
N PHE A 250 -5.97 19.16 19.77
CA PHE A 250 -5.62 19.26 18.36
C PHE A 250 -5.99 20.64 17.80
N PRO A 251 -5.08 21.32 17.08
CA PRO A 251 -5.36 22.62 16.49
C PRO A 251 -6.44 22.50 15.41
N GLN A 252 -7.08 23.62 15.10
CA GLN A 252 -8.08 23.67 14.03
C GLN A 252 -7.43 23.36 12.66
N GLY A 253 -8.14 22.61 11.82
CA GLY A 253 -7.64 22.14 10.53
C GLY A 253 -6.79 20.87 10.62
N THR A 254 -6.87 20.12 11.73
CA THR A 254 -6.17 18.84 11.87
C THR A 254 -7.00 17.71 11.25
N PHE A 255 -6.41 17.01 10.29
CA PHE A 255 -7.02 15.86 9.63
C PHE A 255 -6.15 14.61 9.81
N VAL A 256 -6.79 13.49 10.12
CA VAL A 256 -6.15 12.17 10.13
C VAL A 256 -6.66 11.39 8.93
N GLN A 257 -5.78 11.04 8.00
CA GLN A 257 -6.13 10.29 6.80
C GLN A 257 -6.69 8.90 7.14
N GLY A 258 -7.43 8.31 6.21
CA GLY A 258 -7.95 6.96 6.39
C GLY A 258 -6.81 5.96 6.55
N GLY A 259 -6.85 5.18 7.63
CA GLY A 259 -5.83 4.19 7.93
C GLY A 259 -4.45 4.77 8.30
N GLN A 260 -4.41 6.03 8.75
CA GLN A 260 -3.21 6.69 9.24
C GLN A 260 -3.05 6.49 10.75
N TYR A 261 -1.81 6.28 11.17
CA TYR A 261 -1.38 6.36 12.57
C TYR A 261 -0.93 7.79 12.89
N ILE A 262 -1.30 8.27 14.07
CA ILE A 262 -0.76 9.48 14.67
C ILE A 262 -0.28 9.16 16.07
N VAL A 263 0.70 9.94 16.54
CA VAL A 263 1.19 9.83 17.91
C VAL A 263 1.04 11.15 18.62
N VAL A 264 0.53 11.12 19.85
CA VAL A 264 0.58 12.26 20.77
C VAL A 264 1.58 11.93 21.86
N ALA A 265 2.68 12.66 21.90
CA ALA A 265 3.84 12.38 22.73
C ALA A 265 4.00 13.43 23.82
N LYS A 266 4.56 13.03 24.97
CA LYS A 266 4.91 13.97 26.03
C LYS A 266 6.08 14.89 25.65
N ASP A 267 7.00 14.37 24.84
CA ASP A 267 8.06 15.14 24.17
C ASP A 267 8.20 14.66 22.71
N PRO A 268 7.47 15.30 21.78
CA PRO A 268 7.46 14.92 20.36
C PRO A 268 8.84 14.97 19.70
N THR A 269 9.68 15.92 20.14
CA THR A 269 11.03 16.10 19.57
C THR A 269 11.94 14.97 20.01
N ALA A 270 11.93 14.63 21.31
CA ALA A 270 12.68 13.51 21.84
C ALA A 270 12.25 12.19 21.21
N LEU A 271 10.94 11.94 21.15
CA LEU A 271 10.37 10.70 20.61
C LEU A 271 10.74 10.51 19.13
N THR A 272 10.55 11.56 18.32
CA THR A 272 10.83 11.52 16.87
C THR A 272 12.32 11.24 16.62
N ALA A 273 13.21 11.87 17.38
CA ALA A 273 14.65 11.67 17.24
C ALA A 273 15.10 10.26 17.64
N TYR A 274 14.48 9.68 18.68
CA TYR A 274 14.86 8.36 19.19
C TYR A 274 14.33 7.22 18.32
N TYR A 275 13.04 7.25 17.93
CA TYR A 275 12.40 6.19 17.16
C TYR A 275 12.51 6.38 15.63
N GLY A 276 13.03 7.51 15.16
CA GLY A 276 13.19 7.77 13.72
C GLY A 276 11.85 7.91 13.00
N LEU A 277 10.86 8.55 13.62
CA LEU A 277 9.47 8.65 13.13
C LEU A 277 9.29 9.66 11.97
N SER A 278 10.27 9.76 11.07
CA SER A 278 10.22 10.69 9.95
C SER A 278 9.06 10.34 9.01
N GLY A 279 8.05 11.21 8.94
CA GLY A 279 6.90 11.06 8.05
C GLY A 279 5.60 10.61 8.72
N MET A 280 5.63 10.28 10.02
CA MET A 280 4.41 10.09 10.82
C MET A 280 4.06 11.42 11.53
N PRO A 281 2.78 11.82 11.60
CA PRO A 281 2.38 12.97 12.42
C PRO A 281 2.59 12.66 13.91
N VAL A 282 3.48 13.43 14.54
CA VAL A 282 3.72 13.40 15.98
C VAL A 282 3.33 14.76 16.55
N PHE A 283 2.44 14.76 17.54
CA PHE A 283 1.87 15.92 18.21
C PHE A 283 2.41 16.05 19.63
#